data_AF-A0A9D6YXR5-F1
#
_entry.id   AF-A0A9D6YXR5-F1
#
_cell.length_a   1.000
_cell.length_b   1.000
_cell.length_c   1.000
_cell.angle_alpha   90.00
_cell.angle_beta   90.00
_cell.angle_gamma   90.00
#
_symmetry.space_group_name_H-M   'P 1'
#
loop_
_entity.id
_entity.type
_entity.pdbx_description
1 polymer ?
#
loop_
_entity_poly.entity_id
_entity_poly.type
_entity_poly.pdbx_seq_one_letter_code
_entity_poly.pdbx_strand_id
1 'polypeptide(L)'
;MVWFAAGISLKCLQKKLPGFAVVRAMPNNPCLVGAGITALVKGRGVSRAQYQKAEAIFKTVGEVVAVPEKWMDAVTGLSGSGPAFVYAVIEALTKGGIASGLPEKVAAKLALLTVFGAAETVRKTGRSPRELREMVVSPGGTTIEGLLVMDKFKVAEALARAVAAAAEKSKILSRRLEK
;
A
#
# COMPACT_ATOMS: atom_id res chain seq x y z
N MET A 1 16.74 14.77 11.25
CA MET A 1 17.11 13.46 10.67
C MET A 1 15.85 12.76 10.18
N VAL A 2 15.91 12.09 9.03
CA VAL A 2 14.83 11.23 8.52
C VAL A 2 15.22 9.78 8.77
N TRP A 3 14.29 8.96 9.27
CA TRP A 3 14.51 7.53 9.51
C TRP A 3 13.42 6.69 8.85
N PHE A 4 13.79 5.74 8.00
CA PHE A 4 12.83 4.92 7.25
C PHE A 4 13.05 3.40 7.36
N ALA A 5 13.98 2.95 8.22
CA ALA A 5 14.14 1.52 8.46
C ALA A 5 12.91 0.97 9.19
N ALA A 6 12.34 -0.11 8.65
CA ALA A 6 11.16 -0.77 9.19
C ALA A 6 11.44 -1.37 10.59
N GLY A 7 10.40 -1.46 11.41
CA GLY A 7 10.47 -2.11 12.73
C GLY A 7 11.22 -1.33 13.82
N ILE A 8 11.60 -0.07 13.60
CA ILE A 8 12.20 0.75 14.67
C ILE A 8 11.26 1.91 14.99
N SER A 9 10.76 1.93 16.22
CA SER A 9 9.83 2.95 16.69
C SER A 9 10.52 4.29 16.96
N LEU A 10 9.74 5.38 16.90
CA LEU A 10 10.21 6.70 17.33
C LEU A 10 10.71 6.69 18.77
N LYS A 11 10.06 5.94 19.66
CA LYS A 11 10.50 5.80 21.04
C LYS A 11 11.90 5.19 21.12
N CYS A 12 12.17 4.14 20.35
CA CYS A 12 13.49 3.53 20.25
C CYS A 12 14.53 4.52 19.70
N LEU A 13 14.20 5.21 18.61
CA LEU A 13 15.10 6.20 17.99
C LEU A 13 15.44 7.33 18.94
N GLN A 14 14.46 7.88 19.65
CA GLN A 14 14.67 8.98 20.58
C GLN A 14 15.47 8.57 21.82
N LYS A 15 15.37 7.31 22.25
CA LYS A 15 16.19 6.76 23.33
C LYS A 15 17.63 6.55 22.88
N LYS A 16 17.85 6.01 21.68
CA LYS A 16 19.19 5.69 21.14
C LYS A 16 19.93 6.92 20.59
N LEU A 17 19.19 7.95 20.18
CA LEU A 17 19.70 9.18 19.58
C LEU A 17 19.17 10.40 20.35
N PRO A 18 19.55 10.57 21.64
CA PRO A 18 19.11 11.72 22.42
C PRO A 18 19.55 13.03 21.76
N GLY A 19 18.69 14.04 21.78
CA GLY A 19 18.94 15.36 21.18
C GLY A 19 18.67 15.46 19.68
N PHE A 20 18.47 14.35 18.96
CA PHE A 20 18.14 14.40 17.54
C PHE A 20 16.63 14.60 17.30
N ALA A 21 16.30 15.59 16.46
CA ALA A 21 14.97 15.75 15.89
C ALA A 21 14.76 14.72 14.76
N VAL A 22 13.88 13.74 14.96
CA VAL A 22 13.65 12.61 14.04
C VAL A 22 12.27 12.69 13.40
N VAL A 23 12.23 12.63 12.07
CA VAL A 23 11.00 12.33 11.31
C VAL A 23 11.08 10.86 10.90
N ARG A 24 10.12 10.05 11.34
CA ARG A 24 10.01 8.66 10.89
C ARG A 24 9.22 8.64 9.59
N ALA A 25 9.68 7.86 8.64
CA ALA A 25 9.05 7.66 7.34
C ALA A 25 8.82 6.17 7.09
N MET A 26 7.76 5.84 6.37
CA MET A 26 7.53 4.50 5.83
C MET A 26 7.14 4.64 4.36
N PRO A 27 8.13 4.74 3.46
CA PRO A 27 7.90 4.69 2.02
C PRO A 27 7.55 3.26 1.59
N ASN A 28 7.26 3.09 0.31
CA ASN A 28 7.10 1.77 -0.30
C ASN A 28 7.81 1.67 -1.64
N ASN A 29 7.92 0.45 -2.17
CA ASN A 29 8.71 0.16 -3.38
C ASN A 29 8.34 1.01 -4.62
N PRO A 30 7.07 1.36 -4.89
CA PRO A 30 6.69 2.25 -5.99
C PRO A 30 7.35 3.63 -6.01
N CYS A 31 8.06 4.05 -4.95
CA CYS A 31 8.94 5.23 -4.99
C CYS A 31 9.96 5.18 -6.15
N LEU A 32 10.40 3.98 -6.57
CA LEU A 32 11.33 3.80 -7.69
C LEU A 32 10.83 4.33 -9.03
N VAL A 33 9.51 4.47 -9.18
CA VAL A 33 8.85 4.95 -10.41
C VAL A 33 8.04 6.22 -10.16
N GLY A 34 8.28 6.91 -9.05
CA GLY A 34 7.56 8.14 -8.68
C GLY A 34 6.10 7.95 -8.27
N ALA A 35 5.65 6.70 -8.10
CA ALA A 35 4.28 6.35 -7.70
C ALA A 35 4.20 5.87 -6.25
N GLY A 36 5.15 6.29 -5.42
CA GLY A 36 5.22 5.90 -4.02
C GLY A 36 4.10 6.49 -3.16
N ILE A 37 3.94 5.92 -1.97
CA ILE A 37 3.23 6.55 -0.86
C ILE A 37 4.10 6.42 0.38
N THR A 38 4.35 7.55 1.04
CA THR A 38 5.14 7.59 2.27
C THR A 38 4.30 8.08 3.44
N ALA A 39 4.18 7.26 4.48
CA ALA A 39 3.63 7.76 5.74
C ALA A 39 4.73 8.47 6.55
N LEU A 40 4.45 9.66 7.06
CA LEU A 40 5.38 10.43 7.89
C LEU A 40 4.84 10.65 9.29
N VAL A 41 5.72 10.42 10.27
CA VAL A 41 5.47 10.69 11.69
C VAL A 41 6.46 11.72 12.19
N LYS A 42 5.93 12.77 12.81
CA LYS A 42 6.71 13.83 13.42
C LYS A 42 7.19 13.41 14.81
N GLY A 43 8.49 13.24 15.00
CA GLY A 43 9.08 13.02 16.32
C GLY A 43 9.14 14.28 17.18
N ARG A 44 9.40 14.10 18.48
CA ARG A 44 9.61 15.18 19.44
C ARG A 44 10.80 16.05 19.01
N GLY A 45 10.68 17.37 19.18
CA GLY A 45 11.73 18.33 18.84
C GLY A 45 11.84 18.66 17.35
N VAL A 46 11.06 18.00 16.47
CA VAL A 46 11.00 18.36 15.05
C VAL A 46 10.27 19.69 14.87
N SER A 47 10.93 20.68 14.28
CA SER A 47 10.29 21.95 13.91
C SER A 47 9.39 21.79 12.70
N ARG A 48 8.49 22.75 12.46
CA ARG A 48 7.63 22.76 11.26
C ARG A 48 8.46 22.76 9.97
N ALA A 49 9.51 23.57 9.92
CA ALA A 49 10.40 23.65 8.77
C ALA A 49 11.15 22.34 8.51
N GLN A 50 11.59 21.64 9.57
CA GLN A 50 12.24 20.33 9.43
C GLN A 50 11.26 19.27 8.89
N TYR A 51 10.01 19.26 9.38
CA TYR A 51 8.99 18.35 8.88
C TYR A 51 8.66 18.62 7.41
N GLN A 52 8.46 19.88 7.03
CA GLN A 52 8.19 20.28 5.64
C GLN A 52 9.33 19.91 4.69
N LYS A 53 10.60 20.03 5.13
CA LYS A 53 11.74 19.56 4.35
C LYS A 53 11.71 18.04 4.14
N ALA A 54 11.41 17.26 5.18
CA ALA A 54 11.28 15.81 5.05
C ALA A 54 10.11 15.43 4.13
N GLU A 55 8.96 16.08 4.27
CA GLU A 55 7.80 15.92 3.40
C GLU A 55 8.13 16.23 1.94
N ALA A 56 8.81 17.35 1.67
CA ALA A 56 9.21 17.74 0.32
C ALA A 56 10.10 16.70 -0.36
N ILE A 57 11.00 16.06 0.38
CA ILE A 57 11.85 14.98 -0.15
C ILE A 57 10.98 13.81 -0.65
N PHE A 58 10.06 13.31 0.17
CA PHE A 58 9.23 12.16 -0.24
C PHE A 58 8.18 12.52 -1.30
N LYS A 59 7.74 13.78 -1.36
CA LYS A 59 6.89 14.28 -2.44
C LYS A 59 7.54 14.23 -3.83
N THR A 60 8.87 14.09 -3.91
CA THR A 60 9.56 13.89 -5.20
C THR A 60 9.40 12.49 -5.78
N VAL A 61 9.02 11.50 -4.95
CA VAL A 61 8.93 10.08 -5.33
C VAL A 61 7.53 9.50 -5.12
N GLY A 62 6.53 10.35 -4.86
CA GLY A 62 5.15 9.94 -4.70
C GLY A 62 4.38 10.82 -3.72
N GLU A 63 3.30 10.27 -3.17
CA GLU A 63 2.44 10.97 -2.22
C GLU A 63 2.93 10.82 -0.78
N VAL A 64 2.51 11.75 0.08
CA VAL A 64 2.84 11.74 1.50
C VAL A 64 1.58 11.84 2.34
N VAL A 65 1.49 11.00 3.38
CA VAL A 65 0.43 11.06 4.38
C VAL A 65 1.01 11.23 5.78
N ALA A 66 0.55 12.25 6.50
CA ALA A 66 0.91 12.43 7.91
C ALA A 66 0.08 11.49 8.79
N VAL A 67 0.73 10.68 9.63
CA VAL A 67 0.04 9.74 10.52
C VAL A 67 0.63 9.76 11.94
N PRO A 68 -0.17 9.40 12.96
CA PRO A 68 0.36 9.10 14.29
C PRO A 68 1.24 7.84 14.30
N GLU A 69 2.23 7.79 15.20
CA GLU A 69 3.14 6.65 15.37
C GLU A 69 2.41 5.30 15.57
N LYS A 70 1.28 5.33 16.29
CA LYS A 70 0.47 4.13 16.57
C LYS A 70 -0.11 3.46 15.32
N TRP A 71 -0.09 4.11 14.17
CA TRP A 71 -0.58 3.56 12.91
C TRP A 71 0.53 2.96 12.04
N MET A 72 1.80 3.07 12.42
CA MET A 72 2.91 2.66 11.56
C MET A 72 2.96 1.17 11.23
N ASP A 73 2.51 0.30 12.14
CA ASP A 73 2.39 -1.13 11.86
C ASP A 73 1.29 -1.40 10.82
N ALA A 74 0.14 -0.72 10.92
CA ALA A 74 -0.95 -0.83 9.96
C ALA A 74 -0.55 -0.26 8.59
N VAL A 75 0.15 0.88 8.55
CA VAL A 75 0.75 1.44 7.33
C VAL A 75 1.70 0.43 6.70
N THR A 76 2.56 -0.21 7.50
CA THR A 76 3.51 -1.21 7.00
C THR A 76 2.77 -2.38 6.36
N GLY A 77 1.76 -2.93 7.04
CA GLY A 77 0.96 -4.03 6.50
C GLY A 77 0.13 -3.67 5.26
N LEU A 78 -0.30 -2.41 5.15
CA LEU A 78 -1.10 -1.93 4.01
C LEU A 78 -0.24 -1.42 2.86
N SER A 79 0.45 -0.29 3.01
CA SER A 79 1.18 0.37 1.91
C SER A 79 2.61 -0.13 1.75
N GLY A 80 3.25 -0.59 2.83
CA GLY A 80 4.60 -1.16 2.79
C GLY A 80 4.61 -2.53 2.10
N SER A 81 3.75 -3.45 2.56
CA SER A 81 3.59 -4.79 1.99
C SER A 81 2.64 -4.84 0.79
N GLY A 82 1.73 -3.88 0.65
CA GLY A 82 0.70 -3.81 -0.38
C GLY A 82 1.16 -4.02 -1.82
N PRO A 83 2.29 -3.44 -2.27
CA PRO A 83 2.78 -3.66 -3.62
C PRO A 83 2.92 -5.15 -3.97
N ALA A 84 3.41 -5.98 -3.04
CA ALA A 84 3.52 -7.42 -3.27
C ALA A 84 2.16 -8.10 -3.45
N PHE A 85 1.14 -7.66 -2.70
CA PHE A 85 -0.23 -8.18 -2.84
C PHE A 85 -0.82 -7.80 -4.19
N VAL A 86 -0.58 -6.56 -4.65
CA VAL A 86 -1.03 -6.09 -5.96
C VAL A 86 -0.31 -6.83 -7.10
N TYR A 87 0.99 -7.09 -6.98
CA TYR A 87 1.72 -7.91 -7.95
C TYR A 87 1.16 -9.33 -8.06
N ALA A 88 0.83 -9.95 -6.93
CA ALA A 88 0.19 -11.27 -6.91
C ALA A 88 -1.20 -11.27 -7.60
N VAL A 89 -1.98 -10.18 -7.45
CA VAL A 89 -3.25 -10.01 -8.17
C VAL A 89 -3.03 -9.89 -9.68
N ILE A 90 -2.05 -9.09 -10.13
CA ILE A 90 -1.72 -8.96 -11.56
C ILE A 90 -1.29 -10.31 -12.14
N GLU A 91 -0.48 -11.08 -11.41
CA GLU A 91 -0.06 -12.42 -11.81
C GLU A 91 -1.24 -13.38 -11.91
N ALA A 92 -2.15 -13.37 -10.93
CA ALA A 92 -3.35 -14.21 -10.93
C ALA A 92 -4.30 -13.87 -12.10
N LEU A 93 -4.52 -12.59 -12.38
CA LEU A 93 -5.31 -12.14 -13.53
C LEU A 93 -4.67 -12.56 -14.86
N THR A 94 -3.34 -12.47 -14.97
CA THR A 94 -2.60 -12.93 -16.14
C THR A 94 -2.80 -14.42 -16.37
N LYS A 95 -2.65 -15.23 -15.32
CA LYS A 95 -2.90 -16.69 -15.36
C LYS A 95 -4.34 -17.01 -15.76
N GLY A 96 -5.31 -16.26 -15.25
CA GLY A 96 -6.72 -16.38 -15.65
C GLY A 96 -6.93 -16.11 -17.15
N GLY A 97 -6.33 -15.05 -17.68
CA GLY A 97 -6.40 -14.72 -19.10
C GLY A 97 -5.80 -15.81 -20.00
N ILE A 98 -4.66 -16.38 -19.60
CA ILE A 98 -4.03 -17.51 -20.32
C ILE A 98 -4.93 -18.74 -20.30
N ALA A 99 -5.50 -19.08 -19.14
CA ALA A 99 -6.43 -20.19 -19.01
C ALA A 99 -7.71 -19.99 -19.85
N SER A 100 -8.08 -18.74 -20.14
CA SER A 100 -9.17 -18.39 -21.06
C SER A 100 -8.74 -18.34 -22.55
N GLY A 101 -7.51 -18.75 -22.89
CA GLY A 101 -7.04 -18.89 -24.26
C GLY A 101 -6.23 -17.71 -24.81
N LEU A 102 -5.88 -16.72 -23.98
CA LEU A 102 -5.05 -15.60 -24.42
C LEU A 102 -3.56 -15.99 -24.48
N PRO A 103 -2.79 -15.49 -25.48
CA PRO A 103 -1.33 -15.55 -25.42
C PRO A 103 -0.80 -14.85 -24.17
N GLU A 104 0.23 -15.41 -23.54
CA GLU A 104 0.80 -14.91 -22.28
C GLU A 104 1.13 -13.41 -22.31
N LYS A 105 1.80 -12.93 -23.36
CA LYS A 105 2.15 -11.51 -23.51
C LYS A 105 0.92 -10.60 -23.58
N VAL A 106 -0.16 -11.08 -24.19
CA VAL A 106 -1.43 -10.33 -24.30
C VAL A 106 -2.11 -10.31 -22.93
N ALA A 107 -2.23 -11.46 -22.27
CA ALA A 107 -2.83 -11.57 -20.93
C ALA A 107 -2.10 -10.69 -19.91
N ALA A 108 -0.76 -10.71 -19.90
CA ALA A 108 0.05 -9.92 -18.98
C ALA A 108 -0.17 -8.41 -19.17
N LYS A 109 -0.19 -7.95 -20.43
CA LYS A 109 -0.46 -6.55 -20.77
C LYS A 109 -1.87 -6.12 -20.34
N LEU A 110 -2.87 -6.95 -20.61
CA LEU A 110 -4.26 -6.67 -20.23
C LEU A 110 -4.43 -6.63 -18.71
N ALA A 111 -3.85 -7.58 -17.96
CA ALA A 111 -3.93 -7.62 -16.51
C ALA A 111 -3.29 -6.38 -15.86
N LEU A 112 -2.08 -6.02 -16.29
CA LEU A 112 -1.37 -4.83 -15.81
C LEU A 112 -2.19 -3.55 -16.03
N LEU A 113 -2.64 -3.33 -17.28
CA LEU A 113 -3.35 -2.10 -17.63
C LEU A 113 -4.76 -2.05 -17.04
N THR A 114 -5.41 -3.19 -16.82
CA THR A 114 -6.70 -3.26 -16.11
C THR A 114 -6.55 -2.81 -14.66
N VAL A 115 -5.55 -3.33 -13.94
CA VAL A 115 -5.29 -2.92 -12.55
C VAL A 115 -4.90 -1.44 -12.47
N PHE A 116 -4.00 -0.98 -13.35
CA PHE A 116 -3.60 0.42 -13.43
C PHE A 116 -4.79 1.34 -13.71
N GLY A 117 -5.58 1.03 -14.74
CA GLY A 117 -6.74 1.83 -15.14
C GLY A 117 -7.83 1.90 -14.05
N ALA A 118 -8.09 0.79 -13.36
CA ALA A 118 -9.04 0.75 -12.24
C ALA A 118 -8.58 1.65 -11.08
N ALA A 119 -7.31 1.52 -10.66
CA ALA A 119 -6.74 2.36 -9.60
C ALA A 119 -6.75 3.85 -9.98
N GLU A 120 -6.38 4.16 -11.22
CA GLU A 120 -6.35 5.53 -11.73
C GLU A 120 -7.76 6.14 -11.84
N THR A 121 -8.77 5.33 -12.16
CA THR A 121 -10.18 5.76 -12.19
C THR A 121 -10.64 6.16 -10.80
N VAL A 122 -10.35 5.36 -9.76
CA VAL A 122 -10.63 5.71 -8.36
C VAL A 122 -9.95 7.04 -8.02
N ARG A 123 -8.65 7.15 -8.33
CA ARG A 123 -7.83 8.33 -7.99
C ARG A 123 -8.32 9.61 -8.67
N LYS A 124 -8.64 9.55 -9.97
CA LYS A 124 -9.01 10.74 -10.76
C LYS A 124 -10.46 11.16 -10.58
N THR A 125 -11.37 10.21 -10.37
CA THR A 125 -12.80 10.53 -10.24
C THR A 125 -13.22 10.84 -8.81
N GLY A 126 -12.45 10.39 -7.81
CA GLY A 126 -12.82 10.49 -6.40
C GLY A 126 -14.01 9.61 -6.00
N ARG A 127 -14.55 8.81 -6.92
CA ARG A 127 -15.65 7.87 -6.65
C ARG A 127 -15.16 6.70 -5.82
N SER A 128 -16.03 6.17 -4.97
CA SER A 128 -15.70 4.99 -4.19
C SER A 128 -15.54 3.75 -5.09
N PRO A 129 -14.70 2.77 -4.70
CA PRO A 129 -14.60 1.50 -5.43
C PRO A 129 -15.94 0.76 -5.55
N ARG A 130 -16.85 0.94 -4.58
CA ARG A 130 -18.19 0.33 -4.61
C ARG A 130 -19.02 0.91 -5.76
N GLU A 131 -19.08 2.23 -5.87
CA GLU A 131 -19.82 2.92 -6.94
C GLU A 131 -19.25 2.57 -8.33
N LEU A 132 -17.92 2.60 -8.47
CA LEU A 132 -17.27 2.26 -9.75
C LEU A 132 -17.52 0.80 -10.15
N ARG A 133 -17.54 -0.13 -9.18
CA ARG A 133 -17.89 -1.53 -9.44
C ARG A 133 -19.34 -1.67 -9.90
N GLU A 134 -20.28 -0.99 -9.24
CA GLU A 134 -21.70 -1.02 -9.63
C GLU A 134 -21.92 -0.50 -11.07
N MET A 135 -21.12 0.48 -11.52
CA MET A 135 -21.20 1.03 -12.87
C MET A 135 -20.77 0.07 -13.99
N VAL A 136 -19.98 -0.96 -13.67
CA VAL A 136 -19.45 -1.92 -14.67
C VAL A 136 -20.06 -3.32 -14.52
N VAL A 137 -21.08 -3.45 -13.67
CA VAL A 137 -21.84 -4.69 -13.46
C VAL A 137 -23.19 -4.54 -14.13
N SER A 138 -23.38 -5.21 -15.26
CA SER A 138 -24.68 -5.38 -15.88
C SER A 138 -25.40 -6.62 -15.32
N PRO A 139 -26.73 -6.58 -15.09
CA PRO A 139 -27.50 -7.77 -14.72
C PRO A 139 -27.30 -8.91 -15.72
N GLY A 140 -26.97 -10.12 -15.23
CA GLY A 140 -26.70 -11.29 -16.06
C GLY A 140 -25.46 -11.20 -16.96
N GLY A 141 -24.58 -10.21 -16.75
CA GLY A 141 -23.37 -10.00 -17.54
C GLY A 141 -22.16 -10.83 -17.08
N THR A 142 -21.07 -10.73 -17.82
CA THR A 142 -19.81 -11.43 -17.51
C THR A 142 -19.19 -10.99 -16.18
N THR A 143 -19.31 -9.70 -15.83
CA THR A 143 -18.76 -9.15 -14.59
C THR A 143 -19.38 -9.78 -13.34
N ILE A 144 -20.70 -9.99 -13.31
CA ILE A 144 -21.37 -10.53 -12.13
C ILE A 144 -20.96 -11.98 -11.88
N GLU A 145 -20.85 -12.80 -12.93
CA GLU A 145 -20.36 -14.18 -12.81
C GLU A 145 -18.93 -14.23 -12.24
N GLY A 146 -18.05 -13.34 -12.70
CA GLY A 146 -16.70 -13.21 -12.14
C GLY A 146 -16.70 -12.81 -10.65
N LEU A 147 -17.53 -11.83 -10.28
CA LEU A 147 -17.65 -11.39 -8.88
C LEU A 147 -18.20 -12.49 -7.96
N LEU A 148 -19.18 -13.28 -8.42
CA LEU A 148 -19.72 -14.40 -7.65
C LEU A 148 -18.64 -15.45 -7.35
N VAL A 149 -17.73 -15.72 -8.30
CA VAL A 149 -16.58 -16.61 -8.05
C VAL A 149 -15.62 -15.99 -7.03
N MET A 150 -15.31 -14.69 -7.15
CA MET A 150 -14.45 -14.00 -6.16
C MET A 150 -15.04 -14.05 -4.74
N ASP A 151 -16.35 -13.89 -4.62
CA ASP A 151 -17.07 -13.98 -3.35
C ASP A 151 -17.06 -15.41 -2.79
N LYS A 152 -17.28 -16.42 -3.65
CA LYS A 152 -17.16 -17.84 -3.28
C LYS A 152 -15.79 -18.17 -2.69
N PHE A 153 -14.73 -17.60 -3.24
CA PHE A 153 -13.36 -17.77 -2.74
C PHE A 153 -12.94 -16.73 -1.69
N LYS A 154 -13.86 -15.88 -1.25
CA LYS A 154 -13.66 -14.89 -0.18
C LYS A 154 -12.46 -13.98 -0.43
N VAL A 155 -12.27 -13.54 -1.68
CA VAL A 155 -11.10 -12.75 -2.08
C VAL A 155 -10.94 -11.48 -1.22
N ALA A 156 -12.06 -10.78 -0.94
CA ALA A 156 -12.04 -9.59 -0.10
C ALA A 156 -11.56 -9.89 1.33
N GLU A 157 -12.02 -11.00 1.91
CA GLU A 157 -11.59 -11.46 3.24
C GLU A 157 -10.11 -11.83 3.26
N ALA A 158 -9.63 -12.52 2.22
CA ALA A 158 -8.23 -12.90 2.08
C ALA A 158 -7.30 -11.68 2.02
N LEU A 159 -7.65 -10.66 1.24
CA LEU A 159 -6.89 -9.41 1.14
C LEU A 159 -6.87 -8.66 2.49
N ALA A 160 -8.02 -8.55 3.16
CA ALA A 160 -8.10 -7.92 4.47
C ALA A 160 -7.23 -8.64 5.52
N ARG A 161 -7.26 -9.97 5.51
CA ARG A 161 -6.41 -10.80 6.40
C ARG A 161 -4.93 -10.70 6.07
N ALA A 162 -4.55 -10.58 4.79
CA ALA A 162 -3.16 -10.39 4.39
C ALA A 162 -2.58 -9.09 4.99
N VAL A 163 -3.34 -7.99 4.91
CA VAL A 163 -2.96 -6.71 5.53
C VAL A 163 -2.85 -6.84 7.05
N ALA A 164 -3.83 -7.47 7.70
CA ALA A 164 -3.83 -7.66 9.15
C ALA A 164 -2.64 -8.51 9.62
N ALA A 165 -2.33 -9.60 8.91
CA ALA A 165 -1.21 -10.48 9.23
C ALA A 165 0.14 -9.76 9.06
N ALA A 166 0.31 -8.97 7.99
CA ALA A 166 1.51 -8.18 7.77
C ALA A 166 1.70 -7.10 8.85
N ALA A 167 0.61 -6.42 9.25
CA ALA A 167 0.62 -5.43 10.32
C ALA A 167 0.99 -6.06 11.69
N GLU A 168 0.41 -7.20 12.04
CA GLU A 168 0.76 -7.90 13.29
C GLU A 168 2.21 -8.38 13.27
N LYS A 169 2.71 -8.86 12.12
CA LYS A 169 4.12 -9.21 11.97
C LYS A 169 5.03 -8.00 12.18
N SER A 170 4.69 -6.83 11.63
CA SER A 170 5.43 -5.57 11.84
C SER A 170 5.53 -5.25 13.34
N LYS A 171 4.42 -5.34 14.06
CA LYS A 171 4.36 -5.09 15.50
C LYS A 171 5.24 -6.04 16.31
N ILE A 172 5.26 -7.33 15.95
CA ILE A 172 6.13 -8.33 16.57
C ILE A 172 7.62 -7.99 16.32
N LEU A 173 7.97 -7.61 15.09
CA LEU A 173 9.34 -7.22 14.74
C LEU A 173 9.77 -5.97 15.52
N SER A 174 8.90 -4.95 15.62
CA SER A 174 9.19 -3.73 16.37
C SER A 174 9.50 -4.02 17.83
N ARG A 175 8.71 -4.89 18.48
CA ARG A 175 8.95 -5.29 19.88
C ARG A 175 10.26 -6.04 20.08
N ARG A 176 10.72 -6.82 19.10
CA ARG A 176 12.00 -7.55 19.18
C ARG A 176 13.19 -6.60 19.07
N LEU A 177 13.10 -5.58 18.22
CA LEU A 177 14.16 -4.59 18.02
C LEU A 177 14.23 -3.53 19.13
N GLU A 178 13.19 -3.45 19.95
CA GLU A 178 13.13 -2.59 21.15
C GLU A 178 13.76 -3.20 22.40
N LYS A 179 13.95 -4.53 22.44
CA LYS A 179 14.73 -5.21 23.48
C LYS A 179 16.21 -5.00 23.26
#